data_AF-A0A929ST64-F1
#
_entry.id   AF-A0A929ST64-F1
#
_cell.length_a   1.000
_cell.length_b   1.000
_cell.length_c   1.000
_cell.angle_alpha   90.00
_cell.angle_beta   90.00
_cell.angle_gamma   90.00
#
_symmetry.space_group_name_H-M   'P 1'
#
loop_
_entity.id
_entity.type
_entity.pdbx_description
1 polymer ?
#
loop_
_entity_poly.entity_id
_entity_poly.type
_entity_poly.pdbx_seq_one_letter_code
_entity_poly.pdbx_strand_id
1 'polypeptide(L)'
;MNDRNKVKQDDIEYIIPKNYDIKPKIAGVIEQDAMIVFLIVNLLLFIILNNIIGNIFILLELMIIIALPQAIILINGINGESIVYVLKYMTIYIFKKKVYLYQK
;
A
#
# COMPACT_ATOMS: atom_id res chain seq x y z
N MET A 1 18.47 -10.03 56.68
CA MET A 1 18.00 -11.23 55.97
C MET A 1 16.62 -10.95 55.39
N ASN A 2 16.52 -10.32 54.23
CA ASN A 2 16.18 -11.00 52.98
C ASN A 2 16.05 -9.93 51.87
N ASP A 3 17.12 -9.84 51.11
CA ASP A 3 17.22 -9.09 49.87
C ASP A 3 16.26 -9.75 48.87
N ARG A 4 15.12 -9.11 48.60
CA ARG A 4 14.27 -9.50 47.47
C ARG A 4 14.18 -8.33 46.52
N ASN A 5 15.30 -8.13 45.81
CA ASN A 5 15.38 -7.80 44.40
C ASN A 5 14.02 -7.44 43.79
N LYS A 6 13.61 -6.18 43.95
CA LYS A 6 12.76 -5.54 42.95
C LYS A 6 13.67 -5.34 41.76
N VAL A 7 13.69 -6.34 40.88
CA VAL A 7 14.19 -6.17 39.51
C VAL A 7 13.48 -4.91 39.01
N LYS A 8 14.23 -3.82 38.84
CA LYS A 8 13.72 -2.66 38.12
C LYS A 8 13.32 -3.21 36.77
N GLN A 9 12.01 -3.26 36.52
CA GLN A 9 11.51 -3.41 35.18
C GLN A 9 12.04 -2.16 34.47
N ASP A 10 13.12 -2.31 33.70
CA ASP A 10 13.57 -1.25 32.83
C ASP A 10 12.43 -1.06 31.82
N ASP A 11 11.60 -0.05 32.06
CA ASP A 11 10.57 0.37 31.12
C ASP A 11 11.31 0.68 29.82
N ILE A 12 11.19 -0.22 28.83
CA ILE A 12 11.82 -0.04 27.53
C ILE A 12 11.10 1.14 26.89
N GLU A 13 11.67 2.34 27.04
CA GLU A 13 11.17 3.54 26.39
C GLU A 13 11.48 3.42 24.90
N TYR A 14 10.48 2.98 24.13
CA TYR A 14 10.58 2.95 22.68
C TYR A 14 10.68 4.39 22.15
N ILE A 15 11.88 4.80 21.76
CA ILE A 15 12.11 6.08 21.10
C ILE A 15 11.65 5.93 19.64
N ILE A 16 10.40 6.26 19.36
CA ILE A 16 9.91 6.38 17.98
C ILE A 16 10.40 7.73 17.45
N PRO A 17 11.22 7.78 16.39
CA PRO A 17 11.67 9.05 15.84
C PRO A 17 10.46 9.85 15.33
N LYS A 18 10.44 11.16 15.58
CA LYS A 18 9.34 12.06 15.20
C LYS A 18 9.02 12.08 13.70
N ASN A 19 9.96 11.63 12.87
CA ASN A 19 9.83 11.58 11.41
C ASN A 19 9.55 10.16 10.88
N TYR A 20 9.13 9.23 11.73
CA TYR A 20 8.73 7.89 11.28
C TYR A 20 7.29 7.93 10.78
N ASP A 21 7.10 7.73 9.48
CA ASP A 21 5.78 7.62 8.88
C ASP A 21 5.22 6.21 9.09
N ILE A 22 4.52 6.01 10.22
CA ILE A 22 3.83 4.75 10.51
C ILE A 22 2.59 4.67 9.63
N LYS A 23 2.75 4.19 8.40
CA LYS A 23 1.61 3.88 7.53
C LYS A 23 1.00 2.53 7.93
N PRO A 24 -0.33 2.45 8.13
CA PRO A 24 -0.99 1.19 8.44
C PRO A 24 -0.84 0.22 7.26
N LYS A 25 -0.31 -0.97 7.55
CA LYS A 25 -0.15 -2.06 6.58
C LYS A 25 -1.05 -3.22 6.92
N ILE A 26 -1.83 -3.67 5.95
CA ILE A 26 -2.59 -4.91 5.99
C ILE A 26 -1.61 -6.07 5.84
N ALA A 27 -1.73 -7.06 6.74
CA ALA A 27 -0.85 -8.23 6.81
C ALA A 27 0.65 -7.88 6.95
N GLY A 28 0.99 -6.65 7.37
CA GLY A 28 2.37 -6.17 7.48
C GLY A 28 3.08 -5.86 6.14
N VAL A 29 2.40 -6.07 5.00
CA VAL A 29 3.02 -5.98 3.67
C VAL A 29 2.40 -4.85 2.84
N ILE A 30 1.07 -4.79 2.75
CA ILE A 30 0.36 -3.91 1.83
C ILE A 30 -0.14 -2.67 2.57
N GLU A 31 0.15 -1.47 2.08
CA GLU A 31 -0.43 -0.24 2.64
C GLU A 31 -1.95 -0.22 2.48
N GLN A 32 -2.67 0.19 3.54
CA GLN A 32 -4.13 0.16 3.58
C GLN A 32 -4.77 0.96 2.44
N ASP A 33 -4.28 2.18 2.19
CA ASP A 33 -4.78 3.04 1.11
C ASP A 33 -4.60 2.38 -0.27
N ALA A 34 -3.48 1.69 -0.45
CA ALA A 34 -3.15 0.99 -1.69
C ALA A 34 -4.08 -0.22 -1.89
N MET A 35 -4.42 -0.94 -0.83
CA MET A 35 -5.40 -2.03 -0.87
C MET A 35 -6.81 -1.53 -1.24
N ILE A 36 -7.23 -0.38 -0.72
CA ILE A 36 -8.54 0.21 -1.05
C ILE A 36 -8.60 0.53 -2.54
N VAL A 37 -7.55 1.14 -3.09
CA VAL A 37 -7.46 1.41 -4.54
C VAL A 37 -7.51 0.11 -5.34
N PHE A 38 -6.75 -0.91 -4.92
CA PHE A 38 -6.75 -2.22 -5.56
C PHE A 38 -8.15 -2.86 -5.60
N LEU A 39 -8.89 -2.83 -4.49
CA LEU A 39 -10.25 -3.36 -4.41
C LEU A 39 -11.23 -2.60 -5.31
N ILE A 40 -11.19 -1.27 -5.31
CA ILE A 40 -12.07 -0.45 -6.15
C ILE A 40 -11.83 -0.73 -7.63
N VAL A 41 -10.56 -0.78 -8.05
CA VAL A 41 -10.19 -1.05 -9.46
C VAL A 41 -10.64 -2.45 -9.88
N ASN A 42 -10.40 -3.47 -9.05
CA ASN A 42 -10.80 -4.84 -9.37
C ASN A 42 -12.33 -5.02 -9.35
N LEU A 43 -13.05 -4.32 -8.46
CA LEU A 43 -14.51 -4.35 -8.44
C LEU A 43 -15.10 -3.73 -9.72
N LEU A 44 -14.57 -2.58 -10.16
CA LEU A 44 -15.00 -1.95 -11.41
C LEU A 44 -14.72 -2.86 -12.61
N LEU A 45 -13.54 -3.47 -12.66
CA LEU A 45 -13.16 -4.41 -13.71
C LEU A 45 -14.09 -5.64 -13.74
N PHE A 46 -14.40 -6.20 -12.57
CA PHE A 46 -15.33 -7.33 -12.46
C PHE A 46 -16.71 -6.98 -13.02
N ILE A 47 -17.26 -5.81 -12.67
CA ILE A 47 -18.56 -5.36 -13.21
C ILE A 47 -18.51 -5.27 -14.74
N ILE A 48 -17.45 -4.69 -15.31
CA ILE A 48 -17.29 -4.56 -16.76
C ILE A 48 -17.21 -5.94 -17.42
N LEU A 49 -16.34 -6.81 -16.93
CA LEU A 49 -16.12 -8.14 -17.52
C LEU A 49 -17.33 -9.06 -17.35
N ASN A 50 -18.07 -8.96 -16.25
CA ASN A 50 -19.28 -9.74 -16.01
C ASN A 50 -20.40 -9.42 -17.03
N ASN A 51 -20.41 -8.22 -17.60
CA ASN A 51 -21.35 -7.86 -18.67
C ASN A 51 -20.95 -8.45 -20.04
N ILE A 52 -19.71 -8.90 -20.20
CA ILE A 52 -19.15 -9.39 -21.47
C ILE A 52 -19.02 -10.92 -21.46
N ILE A 53 -18.63 -11.49 -20.32
CA ILE A 53 -18.31 -12.90 -20.15
C ILE A 53 -19.48 -13.61 -19.47
N GLY A 54 -20.17 -14.49 -20.20
CA GLY A 54 -21.30 -15.26 -19.65
C GLY A 54 -20.91 -16.44 -18.76
N ASN A 55 -19.63 -16.85 -18.74
CA ASN A 55 -19.15 -17.98 -17.95
C ASN A 55 -18.35 -17.50 -16.73
N ILE A 56 -18.85 -17.82 -15.53
CA ILE A 56 -18.24 -17.42 -14.26
C ILE A 56 -16.80 -17.95 -14.08
N PHE A 57 -16.48 -19.15 -14.57
CA PHE A 57 -15.13 -19.71 -14.45
C PHE A 57 -14.11 -18.91 -15.27
N ILE A 58 -14.46 -18.59 -16.52
CA ILE A 58 -13.62 -17.76 -17.40
C ILE A 58 -13.45 -16.35 -16.81
N LEU A 59 -14.52 -15.78 -16.27
CA LEU A 59 -14.49 -14.47 -15.60
C LEU A 59 -13.50 -14.48 -14.42
N LEU A 60 -13.57 -15.50 -13.56
CA LEU A 60 -12.68 -15.62 -12.39
C LEU A 60 -11.21 -15.85 -12.79
N GLU A 61 -10.95 -16.71 -13.78
CA GLU A 61 -9.59 -16.92 -14.31
C GLU A 61 -8.98 -15.61 -14.82
N LEU A 62 -9.74 -14.85 -15.61
CA LEU A 62 -9.28 -13.58 -16.15
C LEU A 62 -9.04 -12.55 -15.04
N MET A 63 -9.92 -12.50 -14.03
CA MET A 63 -9.73 -11.65 -12.86
C MET A 63 -8.43 -11.99 -12.12
N ILE A 64 -8.13 -13.27 -11.90
CA ILE A 64 -6.88 -13.69 -11.23
C ILE A 64 -5.65 -13.27 -12.04
N ILE A 65 -5.66 -13.51 -13.35
CA ILE A 65 -4.54 -13.15 -14.25
C ILE A 65 -4.26 -11.65 -14.21
N ILE A 66 -5.29 -10.81 -14.12
CA ILE A 66 -5.15 -9.35 -14.07
C ILE A 66 -4.78 -8.85 -12.66
N ALA A 67 -5.36 -9.44 -11.61
CA ALA A 67 -5.18 -9.00 -10.23
C ALA A 67 -3.79 -9.36 -9.66
N LEU A 68 -3.21 -10.49 -10.05
CA LEU A 68 -1.91 -10.95 -9.52
C LEU A 68 -0.75 -9.99 -9.83
N PRO A 69 -0.53 -9.52 -11.07
CA PRO A 69 0.48 -8.52 -11.37
C PRO A 69 0.30 -7.22 -10.58
N GLN A 70 -0.95 -6.78 -10.43
CA GLN A 70 -1.28 -5.59 -9.64
C GLN A 70 -0.91 -5.78 -8.16
N ALA A 71 -1.21 -6.95 -7.58
CA ALA A 71 -0.86 -7.28 -6.20
C ALA A 71 0.67 -7.31 -5.98
N ILE A 72 1.45 -7.82 -6.94
CA ILE A 72 2.91 -7.81 -6.88
C ILE A 72 3.46 -6.37 -6.84
N ILE A 73 2.93 -5.48 -7.69
CA ILE A 73 3.30 -4.06 -7.70
C ILE A 73 2.90 -3.40 -6.37
N LEU A 74 1.75 -3.79 -5.81
CA LEU A 74 1.25 -3.24 -4.55
C LEU A 74 2.14 -3.60 -3.35
N ILE A 75 2.63 -4.83 -3.32
CA ILE A 75 3.50 -5.36 -2.26
C ILE A 75 4.89 -4.73 -2.33
N ASN A 76 5.47 -4.68 -3.53
CA ASN A 76 6.84 -4.19 -3.71
C ASN A 76 6.93 -2.66 -3.73
N GLY A 77 5.84 -1.99 -4.09
CA GLY A 77 5.88 -0.57 -4.42
C GLY A 77 6.74 -0.29 -5.66
N ILE A 78 7.03 0.98 -5.90
CA ILE A 78 7.99 1.43 -6.92
C ILE A 78 9.18 2.01 -6.19
N ASN A 79 10.36 1.38 -6.32
CA ASN A 79 11.59 1.78 -5.64
C ASN A 79 11.44 1.88 -4.11
N GLY A 80 10.63 1.01 -3.50
CA GLY A 80 10.37 1.00 -2.06
C GLY A 80 9.33 2.03 -1.58
N GLU A 81 8.82 2.87 -2.48
CA GLU A 81 7.73 3.80 -2.20
C GLU A 81 6.38 3.20 -2.56
N SER A 82 5.35 3.57 -1.81
CA SER A 82 3.98 3.15 -2.10
C SER A 82 3.54 3.60 -3.49
N ILE A 83 2.82 2.73 -4.20
CA ILE A 83 2.28 3.07 -5.52
C ILE A 83 1.33 4.28 -5.46
N VAL A 84 0.55 4.40 -4.39
CA VAL A 84 -0.39 5.52 -4.16
C VAL A 84 0.36 6.84 -4.10
N TYR A 85 1.48 6.88 -3.37
CA TYR A 85 2.34 8.06 -3.29
C TYR A 85 2.91 8.40 -4.66
N VAL A 86 3.48 7.43 -5.38
CA VAL A 86 4.03 7.68 -6.71
C VAL A 86 2.97 8.23 -7.67
N LEU A 87 1.78 7.63 -7.70
CA LEU A 87 0.67 8.11 -8.53
C LEU A 87 0.26 9.54 -8.15
N LYS A 88 0.12 9.84 -6.85
CA LYS A 88 -0.18 11.20 -6.36
C LYS A 88 0.86 12.22 -6.86
N TYR A 89 2.14 11.89 -6.75
CA TYR A 89 3.23 12.77 -7.23
C TYR A 89 3.21 12.93 -8.75
N MET A 90 3.00 11.85 -9.50
CA MET A 90 2.89 11.90 -10.96
C MET A 90 1.71 12.78 -11.40
N THR A 91 0.54 12.62 -10.76
CA THR A 91 -0.64 13.45 -11.02
C THR A 91 -0.33 14.93 -10.74
N ILE A 92 0.24 15.25 -9.57
CA ILE A 92 0.62 16.62 -9.23
C ILE A 92 1.62 17.19 -10.24
N TYR A 93 2.61 16.42 -10.66
CA TYR A 93 3.62 16.84 -11.62
C TYR A 93 3.02 17.18 -12.98
N ILE A 94 2.12 16.34 -13.50
CA ILE A 94 1.44 16.56 -14.78
C ILE A 94 0.63 17.87 -14.76
N PHE A 95 -0.13 18.12 -13.69
CA PHE A 95 -0.99 19.31 -13.59
C PHE A 95 -0.25 20.58 -13.12
N LYS A 96 0.85 20.43 -12.36
CA LYS A 96 1.64 21.53 -11.79
C LYS A 96 3.12 21.42 -12.18
N LYS A 97 3.36 21.40 -13.51
CA LYS A 97 4.69 21.27 -14.12
C LYS A 97 5.76 22.24 -13.54
N LYS A 98 5.34 23.40 -13.03
CA LYS A 98 6.25 24.46 -12.51
C LYS A 98 6.68 24.30 -11.03
N VAL A 99 6.16 23.34 -10.28
CA VAL A 99 6.47 23.22 -8.83
C VAL A 99 7.76 22.43 -8.54
N TYR A 100 8.26 21.63 -9.50
CA TYR A 100 9.39 20.71 -9.28
C TYR A 100 10.59 20.88 -10.22
N LEU A 101 10.58 21.88 -11.10
CA LEU A 101 11.81 22.31 -11.78
C LEU A 101 12.61 23.18 -10.80
N TYR A 102 13.34 22.54 -9.89
CA TYR A 102 14.45 23.21 -9.21
C TYR A 102 15.47 23.57 -10.28
N GLN A 103 15.47 24.82 -10.72
CA GLN A 103 16.59 25.36 -11.50
C GLN A 103 17.75 25.51 -10.52
N LYS A 104 18.78 24.69 -10.73
CA LYS A 104 20.06 24.80 -10.02
C LYS A 104 20.81 26.04 -10.48
#